data_AF-A0A2L2YVU4-F1
#
_entry.id   AF-A0A2L2YVU4-F1
#
_cell.length_a   1.000
_cell.length_b   1.000
_cell.length_c   1.000
_cell.angle_alpha   90.00
_cell.angle_beta   90.00
_cell.angle_gamma   90.00
#
_symmetry.space_group_name_H-M   'P 1'
#
loop_
_entity.id
_entity.type
_entity.pdbx_description
1 polymer ?
#
loop_
_entity_poly.entity_id
_entity_poly.type
_entity_poly.pdbx_seq_one_letter_code
_entity_poly.pdbx_strand_id
1 'polypeptide(L)' 'EALRGRGWSEETLFHVVRKMVGAMFQHITYKEYLPEVIGPALTSVMNLTIPTVNYRYNQLLNPPPGSHGLA' A
#
# COMPACT_ATOMS: atom_id res chain seq x y z
N GLU A 1 20.72 10.80 -11.11
CA GLU A 1 21.97 10.02 -11.11
C GLU A 1 22.26 9.24 -9.81
N ALA A 2 21.68 9.60 -8.66
CA ALA A 2 22.01 8.97 -7.37
C ALA A 2 21.60 7.47 -7.18
N LEU A 3 20.56 6.97 -7.85
CA LEU A 3 20.11 5.58 -7.69
C LEU A 3 20.85 4.56 -8.59
N ARG A 4 21.54 5.05 -9.62
CA ARG A 4 22.24 4.19 -10.60
C ARG A 4 23.59 3.69 -10.10
N GLY A 5 24.16 4.35 -9.08
CA GLY A 5 25.48 4.03 -8.52
C GLY A 5 25.57 2.71 -7.73
N ARG A 6 24.44 2.01 -7.51
CA ARG A 6 24.38 0.75 -6.76
C ARG A 6 24.54 -0.53 -7.60
N GLY A 7 24.75 -0.39 -8.91
CA GLY A 7 24.82 -1.54 -9.83
C GLY A 7 23.48 -2.23 -10.08
N TRP A 8 22.35 -1.59 -9.75
CA TRP A 8 21.01 -2.12 -10.02
C TRP A 8 20.66 -1.99 -11.50
N SER A 9 20.00 -3.01 -12.04
CA SER A 9 19.41 -2.96 -13.39
C SER A 9 18.25 -1.94 -13.44
N GLU A 10 17.91 -1.49 -14.63
CA GLU A 10 16.80 -0.56 -14.85
C GLU A 10 15.46 -1.16 -14.40
N GLU A 11 15.26 -2.47 -14.61
CA GLU A 11 14.09 -3.21 -14.13
C GLU A 11 13.99 -3.22 -12.59
N THR A 12 15.12 -3.47 -11.91
CA THR A 12 15.17 -3.40 -10.45
C THR A 12 14.80 -2.00 -9.96
N LEU A 13 15.35 -0.98 -10.61
CA LEU A 13 15.06 0.41 -10.28
C LEU A 13 13.57 0.72 -10.46
N PHE A 14 12.96 0.28 -11.57
CA PHE A 14 11.54 0.43 -11.83
C PHE A 14 10.69 -0.21 -10.73
N HIS A 15 10.96 -1.47 -10.37
CA HIS A 15 10.17 -2.17 -9.35
C HIS A 15 10.31 -1.56 -7.95
N VAL A 16 11.50 -1.09 -7.59
CA VAL A 16 11.72 -0.39 -6.32
C VAL A 16 10.92 0.90 -6.27
N VAL A 17 11.00 1.72 -7.32
CA VAL A 17 10.24 2.98 -7.40
C VAL A 17 8.74 2.70 -7.38
N ARG A 18 8.26 1.71 -8.16
CA ARG A 18 6.85 1.29 -8.15
C ARG A 18 6.39 0.88 -6.75
N LYS A 19 7.21 0.13 -6.02
CA LYS A 19 6.90 -0.29 -4.64
C LYS A 19 6.81 0.89 -3.69
N MET A 20 7.73 1.85 -3.79
CA MET A 20 7.72 3.08 -2.97
C MET A 20 6.47 3.91 -3.26
N VAL A 21 6.14 4.12 -4.54
CA VAL A 21 4.94 4.85 -4.96
C VAL A 21 3.68 4.16 -4.45
N GLY A 22 3.57 2.83 -4.57
CA GLY A 22 2.46 2.07 -4.01
C GLY A 22 2.30 2.26 -2.50
N ALA A 23 3.41 2.27 -1.74
CA ALA A 23 3.38 2.53 -0.30
C ALA A 23 2.93 3.97 0.04
N MET A 24 3.35 4.96 -0.75
CA MET A 24 2.91 6.35 -0.58
C MET A 24 1.40 6.48 -0.80
N PHE A 25 0.88 5.89 -1.88
CA PHE A 25 -0.56 5.86 -2.13
C PHE A 25 -1.33 5.18 -0.99
N GLN A 26 -0.86 4.05 -0.48
CA GLN A 26 -1.50 3.39 0.67
C GLN A 26 -1.52 4.30 1.91
N HIS A 27 -0.41 4.99 2.21
CA HIS A 27 -0.34 5.90 3.36
C HIS A 27 -1.37 7.02 3.23
N ILE A 28 -1.40 7.71 2.09
CA ILE A 28 -2.33 8.82 1.84
C ILE A 28 -3.78 8.32 1.89
N THR A 29 -4.09 7.22 1.20
CA THR A 29 -5.46 6.70 1.14
C THR A 29 -6.01 6.33 2.51
N TYR A 30 -5.27 5.54 3.30
CA TYR A 30 -5.79 5.01 4.57
C TYR A 30 -5.67 5.99 5.74
N LYS A 31 -4.73 6.95 5.68
CA LYS A 31 -4.51 7.92 6.77
C LYS A 31 -5.27 9.22 6.57
N GLU A 32 -5.43 9.67 5.34
CA GLU A 32 -5.92 11.01 5.03
C GLU A 32 -7.25 10.93 4.29
N TYR A 33 -7.27 10.27 3.12
CA TYR A 33 -8.44 10.27 2.25
C TYR A 33 -9.65 9.55 2.86
N LEU A 34 -9.47 8.31 3.36
CA LEU A 34 -10.59 7.54 3.89
C LEU A 34 -11.25 8.21 5.12
N PRO A 35 -10.49 8.66 6.14
CA PRO A 35 -11.10 9.40 7.25
C PRO A 35 -11.87 10.65 6.82
N GLU A 36 -11.41 11.35 5.78
CA GLU A 36 -12.09 12.53 5.24
C GLU A 36 -13.39 12.18 4.52
N VAL A 37 -13.38 11.12 3.69
CA VAL A 37 -14.52 10.76 2.85
C VAL A 37 -15.61 10.02 3.62
N ILE A 38 -15.23 9.03 4.44
CA ILE A 38 -16.19 8.14 5.11
C ILE A 38 -16.29 8.40 6.62
N GLY A 39 -15.49 9.31 7.15
CA GLY A 39 -15.49 9.69 8.56
C GLY A 39 -14.63 8.78 9.45
N PRO A 40 -14.02 9.33 10.51
CA PRO A 40 -13.06 8.61 11.35
C PRO A 40 -13.66 7.43 12.12
N ALA A 41 -14.94 7.52 12.51
CA ALA A 41 -15.63 6.44 13.21
C ALA A 41 -15.75 5.19 12.33
N LEU A 42 -16.16 5.36 11.07
CA LEU A 42 -16.34 4.25 10.14
C LEU A 42 -14.98 3.68 9.68
N THR A 43 -13.97 4.52 9.45
CA THR A 43 -12.59 4.07 9.20
C THR A 43 -12.06 3.18 10.33
N SER A 44 -12.31 3.57 11.59
CA SER A 44 -11.87 2.80 12.75
C SER A 44 -12.63 1.48 12.90
N VAL A 45 -13.96 1.48 12.77
CA VAL A 45 -14.79 0.28 12.91
C VAL A 45 -14.47 -0.75 11.82
N MET A 46 -14.18 -0.30 10.61
CA MET A 46 -13.77 -1.18 9.51
C MET A 46 -12.28 -1.57 9.54
N ASN A 47 -11.52 -1.12 10.55
CA ASN A 47 -10.09 -1.38 10.69
C ASN A 47 -9.26 -0.95 9.46
N LEU A 48 -9.63 0.19 8.85
CA LEU A 48 -8.98 0.77 7.67
C LEU A 48 -7.91 1.79 8.06
N THR A 49 -7.18 1.52 9.14
CA THR A 49 -6.11 2.41 9.62
C THR A 49 -4.74 1.84 9.27
N ILE A 50 -3.70 2.68 9.28
CA ILE A 50 -2.33 2.21 9.03
C ILE A 50 -1.96 1.15 10.05
N PRO A 51 -1.42 -0.01 9.61
CA PRO A 51 -1.04 -1.06 10.53
C PRO A 51 0.14 -0.69 11.43
N THR A 52 0.16 -1.24 12.65
CA THR A 52 1.27 -1.08 13.59
C THR A 52 2.45 -1.96 13.20
N VAL A 53 3.61 -1.76 13.83
CA VAL A 53 4.83 -2.57 13.62
C VAL A 53 4.61 -4.08 13.80
N ASN A 54 3.61 -4.47 14.59
CA ASN A 54 3.28 -5.87 14.87
C ASN A 54 2.27 -6.48 13.88
N TYR A 55 1.82 -5.71 12.89
CA TYR A 55 0.88 -6.20 11.90
C TYR A 55 1.49 -7.31 11.03
N ARG A 56 0.72 -8.39 10.85
CA ARG A 56 1.06 -9.49 9.96
C ARG A 56 -0.02 -9.61 8.89
N TYR A 57 0.41 -9.78 7.65
CA TYR A 57 -0.51 -10.07 6.56
C TYR A 57 -1.23 -11.39 6.82
N ASN A 58 -2.56 -11.36 6.77
CA ASN A 58 -3.38 -12.56 6.86
C ASN A 58 -3.75 -13.03 5.45
N GLN A 59 -3.17 -14.15 5.02
CA GLN A 59 -3.40 -14.74 3.69
C GLN A 59 -4.82 -15.28 3.49
N LEU A 60 -5.58 -15.49 4.58
CA LEU A 60 -6.95 -16.01 4.54
C LEU A 60 -8.01 -14.92 4.41
N LEU A 61 -7.62 -13.63 4.51
CA LEU A 61 -8.53 -12.53 4.22
C LEU A 61 -8.83 -12.53 2.72
N ASN A 62 -10.12 -12.54 2.38
CA ASN A 62 -10.53 -12.36 0.99
C ASN A 62 -10.05 -10.98 0.53
N PRO A 63 -9.11 -10.89 -0.42
CA PRO A 63 -8.75 -9.61 -0.97
C PRO A 63 -9.96 -9.06 -1.74
N PRO A 64 -10.04 -7.74 -1.96
CA PRO A 64 -11.10 -7.17 -2.78
C PRO A 64 -11.21 -7.92 -4.11
N PRO A 65 -12.42 -8.24 -4.61
CA PRO A 65 -12.63 -9.13 -5.77
C PRO A 65 -11.94 -8.68 -7.09
N GLY A 66 -11.26 -7.54 -7.12
CA GLY A 66 -10.43 -7.08 -8.25
C GLY A 66 -8.96 -7.53 -8.24
N SER A 67 -8.50 -8.30 -7.26
CA SER A 67 -7.09 -8.78 -7.24
C SER A 67 -6.90 -10.22 -7.75
N HIS A 68 -7.98 -10.93 -8.08
CA HIS A 68 -7.93 -12.26 -8.71
C HIS A 68 -8.55 -12.19 -10.11
N GLY A 69 -7.71 -12.07 -11.15
CA GLY A 69 -8.09 -12.44 -12.52
C GLY A 69 -8.37 -11.30 -13.51
N LEU A 70 -7.38 -10.43 -13.75
CA LEU A 70 -7.15 -9.89 -15.09
C LEU A 70 -5.79 -10.41 -15.55
N ALA A 71 -5.79 -11.61 -16.14
CA ALA A 71 -4.75 -12.18 -16.98
C ALA A 71 -5.47 -12.88 -18.13
#